data_AF-A0A1I0VR79-F1
#
_entry.id   AF-A0A1I0VR79-F1
#
_cell.length_a   1.000
_cell.length_b   1.000
_cell.length_c   1.000
_cell.angle_alpha   90.00
_cell.angle_beta   90.00
_cell.angle_gamma   90.00
#
_symmetry.space_group_name_H-M   'P 1'
#
loop_
_entity.id
_entity.type
_entity.pdbx_description
1 polymer ?
#
loop_
_entity_poly.entity_id
_entity_poly.type
_entity_poly.pdbx_seq_one_letter_code
_entity_poly.pdbx_strand_id
1 'polypeptide(L)'
;MATKKKKTQQQETPRIKFDQMTELMRGSGTRADAMRAEGLNGLVATKRSKVVQLRRERARLALRFGETSPRVARIDRQMAAEHRLLVNARAETARVETPMLDRKKFAWQLHGYIRNPDGIARRNHTVALVADTEARKTLAATTTDKRGYFHFDINLASKDPVIPKDDVFGGAPIAEEISAPVDADGGETSAPSDAGSNEAQVAQLFAALKVEVFLATSSPSGGKPMVNPRALHVVAGAVVYRDLVVADTEDDGDACELKTRFLADASARQVHDLTRETRACGIAAIPIKARFYLTFAEQAEALAYKHCPYCFGTKSGKV
;
A
#
# COMPACT_ATOMS: atom_id res chain seq x y z
N MET A 1 -62.52 -40.41 26.56
CA MET A 1 -61.16 -39.84 26.63
C MET A 1 -60.52 -39.93 25.25
N ALA A 2 -60.45 -38.81 24.52
CA ALA A 2 -59.94 -38.77 23.15
C ALA A 2 -58.45 -38.37 23.14
N THR A 3 -57.60 -39.28 22.69
CA THR A 3 -56.15 -39.09 22.56
C THR A 3 -55.83 -38.18 21.36
N LYS A 4 -55.48 -36.91 21.64
CA LYS A 4 -54.98 -35.96 20.64
C LYS A 4 -53.61 -36.46 20.12
N LYS A 5 -53.59 -37.03 18.91
CA LYS A 5 -52.36 -37.31 18.16
C LYS A 5 -51.64 -36.00 17.83
N LYS A 6 -50.52 -35.75 18.52
CA LYS A 6 -49.55 -34.70 18.18
C LYS A 6 -48.97 -35.02 16.79
N LYS A 7 -49.41 -34.30 15.75
CA LYS A 7 -48.73 -34.32 14.44
C LYS A 7 -47.38 -33.64 14.63
N THR A 8 -46.32 -34.45 14.71
CA THR A 8 -44.94 -33.99 14.58
C THR A 8 -44.79 -33.44 13.16
N GLN A 9 -44.87 -32.11 13.01
CA GLN A 9 -44.47 -31.45 11.78
C GLN A 9 -42.98 -31.71 11.60
N GLN A 10 -42.63 -32.59 10.66
CA GLN A 10 -41.28 -32.72 10.16
C GLN A 10 -40.94 -31.37 9.52
N GLN A 11 -40.14 -30.57 10.23
CA GLN A 11 -39.56 -29.36 9.67
C GLN A 11 -38.60 -29.81 8.57
N GLU A 12 -39.00 -29.61 7.32
CA GLU A 12 -38.10 -29.77 6.18
C GLU A 12 -36.92 -28.82 6.40
N THR A 13 -35.73 -29.40 6.56
CA THR A 13 -34.50 -28.63 6.66
C THR A 13 -34.31 -27.91 5.32
N PRO A 14 -34.31 -26.57 5.29
CA PRO A 14 -34.16 -25.83 4.04
C PRO A 14 -32.83 -26.21 3.40
N ARG A 15 -32.89 -26.86 2.23
CA ARG A 15 -31.71 -27.20 1.43
C ARG A 15 -31.14 -25.92 0.83
N ILE A 16 -30.14 -25.35 1.48
CA ILE A 16 -29.39 -24.22 0.94
C ILE A 16 -28.62 -24.71 -0.30
N LYS A 17 -28.84 -24.07 -1.44
CA LYS A 17 -28.11 -24.40 -2.68
C LYS A 17 -26.65 -23.99 -2.55
N PHE A 18 -25.75 -24.71 -3.21
CA PHE A 18 -24.31 -24.41 -3.19
C PHE A 18 -24.02 -22.94 -3.58
N ASP A 19 -24.72 -22.42 -4.59
CA ASP A 19 -24.57 -21.03 -5.03
C ASP A 19 -24.90 -20.02 -3.91
N GLN A 20 -25.97 -20.26 -3.15
CA GLN A 20 -26.34 -19.42 -2.00
C GLN A 20 -25.26 -19.47 -0.91
N MET A 21 -24.61 -20.61 -0.70
CA MET A 21 -23.52 -20.74 0.27
C MET A 21 -22.28 -19.97 -0.19
N THR A 22 -21.97 -19.99 -1.50
CA THR A 22 -20.86 -19.18 -2.04
C THR A 22 -21.13 -17.69 -1.95
N GLU A 23 -22.38 -17.26 -2.15
CA GLU A 23 -22.76 -15.85 -2.04
C GLU A 23 -22.74 -15.36 -0.59
N LEU A 24 -23.25 -16.16 0.35
CA LEU A 24 -23.12 -15.90 1.80
C LEU A 24 -21.65 -15.82 2.24
N MET A 25 -20.78 -16.69 1.72
CA MET A 25 -19.34 -16.64 2.02
C MET A 25 -18.63 -15.45 1.38
N ARG A 26 -19.06 -14.97 0.21
CA ARG A 26 -18.50 -13.74 -0.39
C ARG A 26 -18.92 -12.50 0.39
N GLY A 27 -20.19 -12.42 0.79
CA GLY A 27 -20.72 -11.30 1.57
C GLY A 27 -20.22 -11.25 3.02
N SER A 28 -19.79 -12.37 3.59
CA SER A 28 -19.28 -12.38 4.97
C SER A 28 -17.95 -11.65 5.12
N GLY A 29 -17.06 -11.73 4.12
CA GLY A 29 -15.78 -11.01 4.11
C GLY A 29 -15.95 -9.50 4.06
N THR A 30 -16.76 -9.00 3.12
CA THR A 30 -17.04 -7.57 2.99
C THR A 30 -17.72 -7.01 4.24
N ARG A 31 -18.62 -7.78 4.85
CA ARG A 31 -19.26 -7.39 6.12
C ARG A 31 -18.27 -7.37 7.29
N ALA A 32 -17.38 -8.37 7.38
CA ALA A 32 -16.36 -8.40 8.42
C ALA A 32 -15.37 -7.23 8.30
N ASP A 33 -14.97 -6.89 7.07
CA ASP A 33 -14.10 -5.73 6.81
C ASP A 33 -14.83 -4.42 7.11
N ALA A 34 -16.12 -4.29 6.75
CA ALA A 34 -16.92 -3.13 7.12
C ALA A 34 -17.04 -2.95 8.65
N MET A 35 -17.32 -4.03 9.39
CA MET A 35 -17.37 -4.02 10.86
C MET A 35 -15.99 -3.68 11.47
N ARG A 36 -14.90 -4.18 10.87
CA ARG A 36 -13.54 -3.85 11.29
C ARG A 36 -13.24 -2.37 11.06
N ALA A 37 -13.59 -1.82 9.90
CA ALA A 37 -13.42 -0.41 9.58
C ALA A 37 -14.20 0.47 10.56
N GLU A 38 -15.45 0.11 10.87
CA GLU A 38 -16.28 0.80 11.87
C GLU A 38 -15.62 0.78 13.26
N GLY A 39 -15.17 -0.39 13.73
CA GLY A 39 -14.45 -0.52 15.00
C GLY A 39 -13.18 0.32 15.07
N LEU A 40 -12.38 0.32 14.00
CA LEU A 40 -11.18 1.14 13.89
C LEU A 40 -11.51 2.64 13.90
N ASN A 41 -12.58 3.06 13.22
CA ASN A 41 -13.05 4.45 13.23
C ASN A 41 -13.51 4.89 14.63
N GLY A 42 -14.22 4.03 15.37
CA GLY A 42 -14.57 4.27 16.77
C GLY A 42 -13.34 4.40 17.69
N LEU A 43 -12.33 3.54 17.47
CA LEU A 43 -11.05 3.64 18.18
C LEU A 43 -10.33 4.96 17.87
N VAL A 44 -10.26 5.37 16.59
CA VAL A 44 -9.66 6.65 16.17
C VAL A 44 -10.36 7.82 16.86
N ALA A 45 -11.70 7.83 16.92
CA ALA A 45 -12.46 8.87 17.60
C ALA A 45 -12.13 8.94 19.10
N THR A 46 -12.12 7.78 19.77
CA THR A 46 -11.78 7.67 21.20
C THR A 46 -10.37 8.17 21.50
N LYS A 47 -9.39 7.77 20.67
CA LYS A 47 -7.98 8.16 20.83
C LYS A 47 -7.76 9.65 20.57
N ARG A 48 -8.46 10.25 19.59
CA ARG A 48 -8.45 11.70 19.37
C ARG A 48 -8.93 12.45 20.61
N SER A 49 -10.06 12.05 21.19
CA SER A 49 -10.60 12.66 22.41
C SER A 49 -9.63 12.54 23.58
N LYS A 50 -8.96 11.39 23.73
CA LYS A 50 -7.95 11.17 24.77
C LYS A 50 -6.75 12.10 24.61
N VAL A 51 -6.23 12.29 23.39
CA VAL A 51 -5.12 13.23 23.13
C VAL A 51 -5.53 14.66 23.48
N VAL A 52 -6.74 15.09 23.15
CA VAL A 52 -7.25 16.43 23.53
C VAL A 52 -7.33 16.59 25.05
N GLN A 53 -7.80 15.56 25.77
CA GLN A 53 -7.84 15.57 27.23
C GLN A 53 -6.42 15.70 27.83
N LEU A 54 -5.47 14.91 27.34
CA LEU A 54 -4.08 14.94 27.80
C LEU A 54 -3.41 16.29 27.53
N ARG A 55 -3.68 16.94 26.38
CA ARG A 55 -3.20 18.30 26.08
C ARG A 55 -3.69 19.33 27.11
N ARG A 56 -4.96 19.27 27.49
CA ARG A 56 -5.52 20.16 28.53
C ARG A 56 -4.90 19.88 29.90
N GLU A 57 -4.66 18.62 30.23
CA GLU A 57 -4.00 18.24 31.47
C GLU A 57 -2.54 18.69 31.51
N ARG A 58 -1.79 18.51 30.41
CA ARG A 58 -0.43 19.01 30.24
C ARG A 58 -0.36 20.51 30.54
N ALA A 59 -1.22 21.31 29.91
CA ALA A 59 -1.25 22.76 30.11
C ALA A 59 -1.55 23.15 31.57
N ARG A 60 -2.50 22.46 32.23
CA ARG A 60 -2.79 22.70 33.66
C ARG A 60 -1.60 22.34 34.57
N LEU A 61 -0.89 21.25 34.28
CA LEU A 61 0.27 20.82 35.05
C LEU A 61 1.48 21.73 34.82
N ALA A 62 1.70 22.16 33.58
CA ALA A 62 2.76 23.10 33.23
C ALA A 62 2.58 24.44 33.96
N LEU A 63 1.35 24.96 34.03
CA LEU A 63 1.04 26.19 34.78
C LEU A 63 1.30 26.04 36.29
N ARG A 64 1.02 24.86 36.86
CA ARG A 64 1.16 24.63 38.31
C ARG A 64 2.57 24.26 38.75
N PHE A 65 3.31 23.52 37.93
CA PHE A 65 4.58 22.88 38.33
C PHE A 65 5.77 23.24 37.42
N GLY A 66 5.54 24.02 36.36
CA GLY A 66 6.52 24.32 35.33
C GLY A 66 6.58 23.27 34.21
N GLU A 67 7.10 23.67 33.05
CA GLU A 67 7.25 22.81 31.85
C GLU A 67 8.22 21.64 32.07
N THR A 68 9.24 21.81 32.92
CA THR A 68 10.27 20.80 33.20
C THR A 68 9.87 19.79 34.28
N SER A 69 8.66 19.89 34.83
CA SER A 69 8.19 18.98 35.88
C SER A 69 8.13 17.52 35.37
N PRO A 70 8.57 16.53 36.17
CA PRO A 70 8.45 15.11 35.80
C PRO A 70 6.99 14.68 35.54
N ARG A 71 6.01 15.41 36.08
CA ARG A 71 4.59 15.18 35.83
C ARG A 71 4.18 15.58 34.41
N VAL A 72 4.71 16.68 33.88
CA VAL A 72 4.47 17.12 32.49
C VAL A 72 5.11 16.14 31.53
N ALA A 73 6.37 15.76 31.78
CA ALA A 73 7.08 14.77 30.97
C ALA A 73 6.34 13.42 30.89
N ARG A 74 5.67 12.98 31.98
CA ARG A 74 4.82 11.78 31.97
C ARG A 74 3.61 11.92 31.04
N ILE A 75 2.92 13.06 31.06
CA ILE A 75 1.80 13.32 30.15
C ILE A 75 2.28 13.38 28.70
N ASP A 76 3.45 13.97 28.45
CA ASP A 76 4.03 14.02 27.10
C ASP A 76 4.31 12.62 26.55
N ARG A 77 4.87 11.71 27.35
CA ARG A 77 5.04 10.30 26.96
C ARG A 77 3.71 9.61 26.66
N GLN A 78 2.68 9.86 27.48
CA GLN A 78 1.33 9.32 27.23
C GLN A 78 0.73 9.88 25.95
N MET A 79 0.86 11.18 25.70
CA MET A 79 0.41 11.81 24.46
C MET A 79 1.10 11.20 23.24
N ALA A 80 2.42 10.98 23.31
CA ALA A 80 3.17 10.34 22.23
C ALA A 80 2.69 8.90 21.99
N ALA A 81 2.44 8.12 23.04
CA ALA A 81 1.91 6.76 22.92
C ALA A 81 0.50 6.73 22.30
N GLU A 82 -0.40 7.61 22.75
CA GLU A 82 -1.76 7.70 22.21
C GLU A 82 -1.76 8.21 20.75
N HIS A 83 -0.84 9.11 20.41
CA HIS A 83 -0.66 9.57 19.04
C HIS A 83 -0.22 8.43 18.12
N ARG A 84 0.76 7.61 18.54
CA ARG A 84 1.20 6.42 17.77
C ARG A 84 0.05 5.44 17.54
N LEU A 85 -0.76 5.16 18.56
CA LEU A 85 -1.94 4.30 18.41
C LEU A 85 -2.96 4.87 17.42
N LEU A 86 -3.17 6.19 17.46
CA LEU A 86 -4.06 6.87 16.53
C LEU A 86 -3.55 6.79 15.08
N VAL A 87 -2.25 6.96 14.85
CA VAL A 87 -1.71 6.85 13.48
C VAL A 87 -1.77 5.40 12.98
N ASN A 88 -1.44 4.41 13.83
CA ASN A 88 -1.58 3.00 13.49
C ASN A 88 -3.03 2.64 13.16
N ALA A 89 -4.01 3.07 13.96
CA ALA A 89 -5.42 2.79 13.70
C ALA A 89 -5.89 3.38 12.36
N ARG A 90 -5.44 4.60 12.00
CA ARG A 90 -5.74 5.19 10.68
C ARG A 90 -5.08 4.42 9.53
N ALA A 91 -3.85 3.96 9.72
CA ALA A 91 -3.16 3.14 8.72
C ALA A 91 -3.91 1.81 8.50
N GLU A 92 -4.37 1.17 9.56
CA GLU A 92 -5.20 -0.03 9.47
C GLU A 92 -6.56 0.24 8.82
N THR A 93 -7.23 1.36 9.13
CA THR A 93 -8.47 1.74 8.43
C THR A 93 -8.22 1.84 6.93
N ALA A 94 -7.15 2.52 6.50
CA ALA A 94 -6.81 2.63 5.09
C ALA A 94 -6.53 1.26 4.44
N ARG A 95 -5.86 0.35 5.15
CA ARG A 95 -5.64 -1.03 4.67
C ARG A 95 -6.95 -1.79 4.47
N VAL A 96 -7.88 -1.68 5.41
CA VAL A 96 -9.21 -2.31 5.31
C VAL A 96 -10.05 -1.72 4.17
N GLU A 97 -9.94 -0.41 3.94
CA GLU A 97 -10.61 0.29 2.84
C GLU A 97 -9.91 0.12 1.47
N THR A 98 -8.78 -0.60 1.42
CA THR A 98 -8.06 -0.80 0.16
C THR A 98 -8.90 -1.65 -0.77
N PRO A 99 -9.14 -1.21 -2.02
CA PRO A 99 -9.97 -1.96 -2.94
C PRO A 99 -9.37 -3.36 -3.18
N MET A 100 -10.23 -4.37 -3.16
CA MET A 100 -9.85 -5.70 -3.64
C MET A 100 -9.64 -5.61 -5.15
N LEU A 101 -8.41 -5.81 -5.59
CA LEU A 101 -8.07 -5.84 -7.00
C LEU A 101 -8.34 -7.22 -7.59
N ASP A 102 -9.10 -7.27 -8.68
CA ASP A 102 -9.34 -8.50 -9.43
C ASP A 102 -8.08 -8.92 -10.19
N ARG A 103 -7.66 -10.18 -9.99
CA ARG A 103 -6.50 -10.74 -10.68
C ARG A 103 -6.77 -10.83 -12.18
N LYS A 104 -6.12 -9.97 -12.95
CA LYS A 104 -6.14 -10.02 -14.42
C LYS A 104 -5.06 -10.96 -14.93
N LYS A 105 -5.44 -12.03 -15.63
CA LYS A 105 -4.53 -13.12 -16.09
C LYS A 105 -3.27 -12.61 -16.79
N PHE A 106 -3.39 -11.52 -17.55
CA PHE A 106 -2.31 -10.96 -18.34
C PHE A 106 -1.84 -9.59 -17.87
N ALA A 107 -2.25 -9.13 -16.69
CA ALA A 107 -1.73 -7.88 -16.13
C ALA A 107 -0.87 -8.17 -14.91
N TRP A 108 0.10 -7.30 -14.68
CA TRP A 108 0.79 -7.17 -13.42
C TRP A 108 0.27 -5.93 -12.71
N GLN A 109 -0.31 -6.13 -11.53
CA GLN A 109 -0.87 -5.05 -10.73
C GLN A 109 0.01 -4.80 -9.52
N LEU A 110 0.38 -3.56 -9.30
CA LEU A 110 1.14 -3.13 -8.13
C LEU A 110 0.38 -2.00 -7.46
N HIS A 111 0.12 -2.13 -6.17
CA HIS A 111 -0.55 -1.08 -5.40
C HIS A 111 0.06 -0.95 -4.02
N GLY A 112 -0.24 0.15 -3.36
CA GLY A 112 0.42 0.43 -2.11
C GLY A 112 0.09 1.75 -1.48
N TYR A 113 0.81 2.05 -0.40
CA TYR A 113 0.75 3.33 0.28
C TYR A 113 2.14 3.94 0.40
N ILE A 114 2.21 5.27 0.37
CA ILE A 114 3.37 6.04 0.80
C ILE A 114 3.04 6.75 2.10
N ARG A 115 3.91 6.58 3.10
CA ARG A 115 3.75 7.13 4.44
C ARG A 115 5.05 7.75 4.93
N ASN A 116 4.96 8.60 5.94
CA ASN A 116 6.12 9.04 6.70
C ASN A 116 6.49 8.02 7.80
N PRO A 117 7.62 8.20 8.50
CA PRO A 117 8.01 7.33 9.62
C PRO A 117 6.95 7.22 10.71
N ASP A 118 6.19 8.30 10.94
CA ASP A 118 5.08 8.28 11.90
C ASP A 118 3.88 7.44 11.43
N GLY A 119 3.81 7.08 10.13
CA GLY A 119 2.72 6.34 9.51
C GLY A 119 1.62 7.21 8.88
N ILE A 120 1.82 8.53 8.83
CA ILE A 120 0.96 9.50 8.18
C ILE A 120 1.11 9.36 6.66
N ALA A 121 -0.03 9.31 5.97
CA ALA A 121 -0.07 9.21 4.52
C ALA A 121 0.53 10.44 3.80
N ARG A 122 1.21 10.18 2.69
CA ARG A 122 1.81 11.20 1.83
C ARG A 122 0.98 11.39 0.56
N ARG A 123 0.25 12.50 0.48
CA ARG A 123 -0.57 12.88 -0.68
C ARG A 123 0.27 13.50 -1.78
N ASN A 124 -0.14 13.33 -3.04
CA ASN A 124 0.48 13.95 -4.20
C ASN A 124 1.98 13.63 -4.36
N HIS A 125 2.43 12.49 -3.84
CA HIS A 125 3.78 12.00 -4.10
C HIS A 125 3.77 11.25 -5.43
N THR A 126 4.78 11.51 -6.26
CA THR A 126 4.96 10.76 -7.50
C THR A 126 5.65 9.45 -7.18
N VAL A 127 5.02 8.36 -7.59
CA VAL A 127 5.53 6.99 -7.52
C VAL A 127 5.91 6.59 -8.94
N ALA A 128 7.13 6.14 -9.14
CA ALA A 128 7.62 5.72 -10.44
C ALA A 128 8.14 4.28 -10.37
N LEU A 129 7.93 3.55 -11.46
CA LEU A 129 8.62 2.29 -11.74
C LEU A 129 9.85 2.62 -12.57
N VAL A 130 11.01 2.20 -12.11
CA VAL A 130 12.30 2.50 -12.75
C VAL A 130 13.06 1.22 -13.06
N ALA A 131 13.87 1.25 -14.11
CA ALA A 131 14.62 0.07 -14.58
C ALA A 131 15.89 -0.22 -13.75
N ASP A 132 16.42 0.77 -13.03
CA ASP A 132 17.63 0.67 -12.23
C ASP A 132 17.50 1.42 -10.90
N THR A 133 18.40 1.14 -9.97
CA THR A 133 18.45 1.77 -8.65
C THR A 133 18.84 3.25 -8.70
N GLU A 134 19.38 3.71 -9.83
CA GLU A 134 19.76 5.10 -10.05
C GLU A 134 18.61 5.96 -10.62
N ALA A 135 17.46 5.34 -10.88
CA ALA A 135 16.30 5.97 -11.51
C ALA A 135 16.62 6.68 -12.83
N ARG A 136 17.57 6.15 -13.62
CA ARG A 136 17.94 6.77 -14.92
C ARG A 136 16.84 6.65 -15.96
N LYS A 137 16.05 5.57 -15.89
CA LYS A 137 14.95 5.30 -16.82
C LYS A 137 13.66 4.98 -16.07
N THR A 138 12.70 5.89 -16.20
CA THR A 138 11.32 5.71 -15.74
C THR A 138 10.53 4.90 -16.76
N LEU A 139 9.89 3.83 -16.29
CA LEU A 139 9.06 2.93 -17.09
C LEU A 139 7.58 3.31 -17.02
N ALA A 140 7.11 3.71 -15.84
CA ALA A 140 5.76 4.21 -15.59
C ALA A 140 5.75 5.10 -14.35
N ALA A 141 4.81 6.02 -14.25
CA ALA A 141 4.62 6.85 -13.06
C ALA A 141 3.13 7.00 -12.72
N THR A 142 2.85 7.28 -11.45
CA THR A 142 1.52 7.60 -10.94
C THR A 142 1.66 8.50 -9.72
N THR A 143 0.58 9.15 -9.31
CA THR A 143 0.56 10.09 -8.17
C THR A 143 -0.30 9.52 -7.05
N THR A 144 0.14 9.67 -5.80
CA THR A 144 -0.63 9.17 -4.65
C THR A 144 -1.89 9.99 -4.37
N ASP A 145 -2.97 9.32 -3.95
CA ASP A 145 -4.22 9.97 -3.55
C ASP A 145 -4.11 10.69 -2.18
N LYS A 146 -5.23 11.24 -1.68
CA LYS A 146 -5.31 11.90 -0.36
C LYS A 146 -4.93 10.99 0.82
N ARG A 147 -5.03 9.67 0.64
CA ARG A 147 -4.68 8.63 1.61
C ARG A 147 -3.27 8.09 1.39
N GLY A 148 -2.53 8.63 0.43
CA GLY A 148 -1.21 8.16 0.05
C GLY A 148 -1.23 6.87 -0.76
N TYR A 149 -2.39 6.45 -1.27
CA TYR A 149 -2.55 5.23 -2.06
C TYR A 149 -2.11 5.43 -3.50
N PHE A 150 -1.43 4.44 -4.07
CA PHE A 150 -1.08 4.39 -5.49
C PHE A 150 -1.44 3.02 -6.10
N HIS A 151 -1.61 2.99 -7.42
CA HIS A 151 -1.92 1.78 -8.16
C HIS A 151 -1.37 1.84 -9.59
N PHE A 152 -0.68 0.77 -10.00
CA PHE A 152 -0.23 0.49 -11.36
C PHE A 152 -0.97 -0.75 -11.87
N ASP A 153 -1.43 -0.67 -13.11
CA ASP A 153 -2.04 -1.79 -13.83
C ASP A 153 -1.35 -1.94 -15.18
N ILE A 154 -0.34 -2.81 -15.23
CA ILE A 154 0.50 -2.99 -16.42
C ILE A 154 0.02 -4.23 -17.17
N ASN A 155 -0.57 -4.02 -18.35
CA ASN A 155 -0.97 -5.10 -19.24
C ASN A 155 0.26 -5.71 -19.94
N LEU A 156 0.44 -7.02 -19.81
CA LEU A 156 1.52 -7.80 -20.40
C LEU A 156 1.09 -8.60 -21.64
N ALA A 157 -0.21 -8.66 -21.95
CA ALA A 157 -0.71 -9.36 -23.15
C ALA A 157 -0.82 -8.47 -24.38
N SER A 158 -0.83 -7.14 -24.22
CA SER A 158 -0.99 -6.22 -25.34
C SER A 158 0.36 -5.96 -26.03
N LYS A 159 0.35 -5.95 -27.37
CA LYS A 159 1.39 -5.27 -28.16
C LYS A 159 1.44 -3.77 -27.84
N ASP A 160 0.34 -3.19 -27.36
CA ASP A 160 0.21 -1.78 -26.99
C ASP A 160 -0.31 -1.64 -25.54
N PRO A 161 0.56 -1.40 -24.54
CA PRO A 161 0.13 -1.17 -23.17
C PRO A 161 -0.51 0.22 -23.03
N VAL A 162 -1.70 0.27 -22.43
CA VAL A 162 -2.33 1.55 -22.05
C VAL A 162 -1.68 2.06 -20.77
N ILE A 163 -0.77 3.02 -20.90
CA ILE A 163 -0.28 3.83 -19.77
C ILE A 163 -1.25 5.00 -19.61
N PRO A 164 -1.77 5.31 -18.40
CA PRO A 164 -2.44 6.59 -18.17
C PRO A 164 -1.43 7.71 -18.44
N LYS A 165 -1.63 8.46 -19.53
CA LYS A 165 -0.83 9.65 -19.79
C LYS A 165 -1.16 10.74 -18.76
N ASP A 166 -0.09 11.45 -18.40
CA ASP A 166 -0.02 12.74 -17.72
C ASP A 166 0.10 12.72 -16.18
N ASP A 167 1.35 12.72 -15.71
CA ASP A 167 1.89 13.87 -14.98
C ASP A 167 3.42 13.91 -15.16
N VAL A 168 3.87 14.99 -15.80
CA VAL A 168 5.26 15.28 -16.18
C VAL A 168 6.13 15.45 -14.93
N PHE A 169 7.23 14.71 -14.90
CA PHE A 169 8.32 14.91 -13.94
C PHE A 169 9.13 16.14 -14.40
N GLY A 170 8.92 17.31 -13.79
CA GLY A 170 9.90 18.41 -13.78
C GLY A 170 9.43 19.81 -14.18
N GLY A 171 9.44 20.74 -13.22
CA GLY A 171 10.07 22.06 -13.37
C GLY A 171 9.20 23.29 -13.68
N ALA A 172 8.86 24.08 -12.64
CA ALA A 172 8.82 25.55 -12.70
C ALA A 172 8.90 26.10 -11.26
N PRO A 173 9.74 27.11 -10.97
CA PRO A 173 9.38 28.46 -11.41
C PRO A 173 10.58 29.32 -11.87
N ILE A 174 10.39 30.10 -12.94
CA ILE A 174 11.07 31.39 -13.08
C ILE A 174 10.04 32.38 -13.63
N ALA A 175 9.77 33.41 -12.83
CA ALA A 175 9.10 34.61 -13.28
C ALA A 175 10.14 35.50 -13.97
N GLU A 176 9.85 35.96 -15.19
CA GLU A 176 10.34 37.24 -15.69
C GLU A 176 9.38 37.74 -16.76
N GLU A 177 9.01 39.02 -16.62
CA GLU A 177 8.33 39.84 -17.62
C GLU A 177 9.07 39.79 -18.97
N ILE A 178 8.33 39.93 -20.08
CA ILE A 178 8.60 40.88 -21.18
C ILE A 178 7.49 40.73 -22.25
N SER A 179 6.73 41.82 -22.40
CA SER A 179 6.19 42.44 -23.63
C SER A 179 5.42 41.63 -24.70
N ALA A 180 4.21 42.11 -24.99
CA ALA A 180 3.55 41.99 -26.30
C ALA A 180 4.32 42.80 -27.38
N PRO A 181 4.17 42.51 -28.70
CA PRO A 181 2.94 42.87 -29.42
C PRO A 181 2.47 41.89 -30.53
N VAL A 182 1.15 41.96 -30.78
CA VAL A 182 0.40 41.96 -32.06
C VAL A 182 1.14 41.47 -33.34
N ASP A 183 0.66 40.39 -33.98
CA ASP A 183 -0.06 40.39 -35.27
C ASP A 183 -0.29 38.96 -35.83
N ALA A 184 -1.31 38.87 -36.68
CA ALA A 184 -1.85 37.67 -37.33
C ALA A 184 -0.89 36.97 -38.31
N ASP A 185 -1.03 35.66 -38.52
CA ASP A 185 -1.48 35.02 -39.78
C ASP A 185 -1.37 33.48 -39.68
N GLY A 186 -2.14 32.78 -40.51
CA GLY A 186 -2.35 31.34 -40.49
C GLY A 186 -1.15 30.47 -40.85
N GLY A 187 -1.21 29.21 -40.43
CA GLY A 187 -0.25 28.18 -40.81
C GLY A 187 -0.54 26.85 -40.14
N GLU A 188 -1.39 26.04 -40.78
CA GLU A 188 -1.48 24.61 -40.51
C GLU A 188 -0.11 23.97 -40.83
N THR A 189 0.62 23.57 -39.80
CA THR A 189 1.71 22.60 -39.94
C THR A 189 1.54 21.50 -38.89
N SER A 190 0.91 20.42 -39.34
CA SER A 190 0.99 19.10 -38.74
C SER A 190 2.44 18.62 -38.68
N ALA A 191 2.97 18.47 -37.47
CA ALA A 191 4.18 17.69 -37.20
C ALA A 191 3.79 16.45 -36.38
N PRO A 192 4.36 15.27 -36.67
CA PRO A 192 4.00 14.02 -36.00
C PRO A 192 4.58 14.00 -34.59
N SER A 193 3.72 13.81 -33.59
CA SER A 193 4.14 13.57 -32.22
C SER A 193 4.74 12.17 -32.10
N ASP A 194 6.03 12.08 -31.79
CA ASP A 194 6.76 10.87 -31.35
C ASP A 194 6.29 10.40 -29.96
N ALA A 195 5.00 10.10 -29.82
CA ALA A 195 4.36 9.66 -28.57
C ALA A 195 4.13 8.14 -28.51
N GLY A 196 4.65 7.38 -29.49
CA GLY A 196 4.46 5.92 -29.60
C GLY A 196 5.71 5.07 -29.35
N SER A 197 6.89 5.67 -29.15
CA SER A 197 8.17 4.94 -29.08
C SER A 197 8.46 4.35 -27.69
N ASN A 198 7.95 4.94 -26.61
CA ASN A 198 8.21 4.45 -25.26
C ASN A 198 7.27 3.31 -24.83
N GLU A 199 6.02 3.29 -25.29
CA GLU A 199 5.00 2.32 -24.87
C GLU A 199 5.26 0.92 -25.44
N ALA A 200 5.55 0.82 -26.74
CA ALA A 200 5.89 -0.44 -27.40
C ALA A 200 7.24 -0.99 -26.90
N GLN A 201 8.20 -0.11 -26.56
CA GLN A 201 9.47 -0.51 -25.95
C GLN A 201 9.28 -1.09 -24.54
N VAL A 202 8.39 -0.53 -23.72
CA VAL A 202 8.14 -1.01 -22.36
C VAL A 202 7.47 -2.41 -22.38
N ALA A 203 6.50 -2.64 -23.26
CA ALA A 203 5.90 -3.97 -23.41
C ALA A 203 6.89 -5.03 -23.94
N GLN A 204 7.74 -4.68 -24.92
CA GLN A 204 8.83 -5.57 -25.37
C GLN A 204 9.87 -5.81 -24.27
N LEU A 205 10.20 -4.77 -23.49
CA LEU A 205 11.12 -4.86 -22.35
C LEU A 205 10.57 -5.65 -21.16
N PHE A 206 9.25 -5.88 -21.05
CA PHE A 206 8.67 -6.70 -19.99
C PHE A 206 8.39 -8.13 -20.43
N ALA A 207 7.98 -8.33 -21.69
CA ALA A 207 7.66 -9.65 -22.22
C ALA A 207 8.91 -10.52 -22.47
N ALA A 208 10.06 -9.92 -22.78
CA ALA A 208 11.29 -10.64 -23.09
C ALA A 208 12.20 -10.88 -21.88
N LEU A 209 11.92 -10.25 -20.75
CA LEU A 209 12.99 -9.82 -19.86
C LEU A 209 12.67 -10.22 -18.43
N LYS A 210 13.63 -10.95 -17.84
CA LYS A 210 13.76 -11.13 -16.38
C LYS A 210 14.16 -9.79 -15.74
N VAL A 211 13.45 -8.70 -16.08
CA VAL A 211 13.78 -7.34 -15.62
C VAL A 211 13.31 -7.18 -14.20
N GLU A 212 14.27 -6.78 -13.39
CA GLU A 212 14.06 -6.24 -12.07
C GLU A 212 13.59 -4.80 -12.22
N VAL A 213 12.46 -4.47 -11.61
CA VAL A 213 11.92 -3.11 -11.59
C VAL A 213 12.02 -2.59 -10.18
N PHE A 214 12.40 -1.33 -10.02
CA PHE A 214 12.48 -0.69 -8.71
C PHE A 214 11.36 0.33 -8.55
N LEU A 215 10.95 0.56 -7.32
CA LEU A 215 10.00 1.62 -6.98
C LEU A 215 10.77 2.87 -6.58
N ALA A 216 10.56 3.96 -7.29
CA ALA A 216 11.06 5.27 -6.91
C ALA A 216 9.91 6.14 -6.41
N THR A 217 10.21 7.03 -5.47
CA THR A 217 9.25 8.03 -4.98
C THR A 217 9.89 9.40 -4.99
N SER A 218 9.11 10.45 -5.23
CA SER A 218 9.60 11.83 -5.14
C SER A 218 8.56 12.72 -4.47
N SER A 219 9.05 13.76 -3.81
CA SER A 219 8.22 14.77 -3.15
C SER A 219 7.53 15.68 -4.18
N PRO A 220 6.30 16.14 -3.92
CA PRO A 220 5.64 17.15 -4.76
C PRO A 220 6.41 18.47 -4.87
N SER A 221 7.29 18.77 -3.90
CA SER A 221 8.13 19.97 -3.93
C SER A 221 9.25 19.91 -4.98
N GLY A 222 9.41 18.79 -5.68
CA GLY A 222 10.64 18.47 -6.40
C GLY A 222 11.71 17.99 -5.42
N GLY A 223 12.61 17.15 -5.92
CA GLY A 223 13.67 16.53 -5.16
C GLY A 223 14.24 15.33 -5.92
N LYS A 224 15.42 14.85 -5.51
CA LYS A 224 16.00 13.63 -6.06
C LYS A 224 15.05 12.46 -5.77
N PRO A 225 14.72 11.61 -6.76
CA PRO A 225 13.87 10.46 -6.52
C PRO A 225 14.56 9.49 -5.55
N MET A 226 13.86 9.09 -4.50
CA MET A 226 14.30 8.08 -3.56
C MET A 226 13.91 6.72 -4.12
N VAL A 227 14.90 5.91 -4.49
CA VAL A 227 14.68 4.60 -5.09
C VAL A 227 14.76 3.54 -4.01
N ASN A 228 13.72 2.72 -3.92
CA ASN A 228 13.77 1.51 -3.13
C ASN A 228 14.73 0.53 -3.81
N PRO A 229 15.82 0.11 -3.15
CA PRO A 229 16.84 -0.74 -3.76
C PRO A 229 16.35 -2.16 -4.05
N ARG A 230 15.11 -2.48 -3.68
CA ARG A 230 14.54 -3.80 -3.88
C ARG A 230 13.89 -3.95 -5.25
N ALA A 231 14.43 -4.91 -5.98
CA ALA A 231 13.85 -5.41 -7.22
C ALA A 231 12.45 -5.99 -6.99
N LEU A 232 11.53 -5.60 -7.87
CA LEU A 232 10.24 -6.20 -8.10
C LEU A 232 10.31 -7.05 -9.36
N HIS A 233 9.72 -8.23 -9.30
CA HIS A 233 9.62 -9.12 -10.45
C HIS A 233 8.23 -9.01 -11.06
N VAL A 234 8.19 -8.61 -12.32
CA VAL A 234 6.94 -8.52 -13.09
C VAL A 234 6.49 -9.93 -13.47
N VAL A 235 5.30 -10.30 -12.99
CA VAL A 235 4.71 -11.63 -13.22
C VAL A 235 3.26 -11.46 -13.65
N ALA A 236 2.89 -12.02 -14.79
CA ALA A 236 1.52 -11.99 -15.29
C ALA A 236 0.53 -12.62 -14.29
N GLY A 237 -0.57 -11.92 -14.03
CA GLY A 237 -1.59 -12.35 -13.07
C GLY A 237 -1.21 -12.15 -11.60
N ALA A 238 -0.05 -11.55 -11.32
CA ALA A 238 0.34 -11.22 -9.97
C ALA A 238 -0.17 -9.84 -9.57
N VAL A 239 -0.73 -9.78 -8.37
CA VAL A 239 -1.04 -8.53 -7.66
C VAL A 239 -0.01 -8.39 -6.55
N VAL A 240 0.65 -7.24 -6.46
CA VAL A 240 1.72 -6.98 -5.50
C VAL A 240 1.33 -5.77 -4.64
N TYR A 241 1.44 -5.91 -3.32
CA TYR A 241 1.22 -4.82 -2.39
C TYR A 241 2.54 -4.33 -1.79
N ARG A 242 2.72 -3.01 -1.66
CA ARG A 242 3.89 -2.36 -1.04
C ARG A 242 3.48 -1.19 -0.15
N ASP A 243 4.02 -1.10 1.06
CA ASP A 243 3.83 0.04 1.96
C ASP A 243 5.19 0.71 2.18
N LEU A 244 5.38 1.88 1.57
CA LEU A 244 6.64 2.62 1.53
C LEU A 244 6.67 3.68 2.64
N VAL A 245 7.80 3.76 3.34
CA VAL A 245 8.10 4.81 4.33
C VAL A 245 9.13 5.75 3.72
N VAL A 246 8.79 7.03 3.68
CA VAL A 246 9.62 8.11 3.14
C VAL A 246 9.83 9.14 4.24
N ALA A 247 11.08 9.32 4.66
CA ALA A 247 11.47 10.33 5.64
C ALA A 247 11.22 11.76 5.10
N ASP A 248 10.99 12.73 5.99
CA ASP A 248 10.81 14.14 5.65
C ASP A 248 12.14 14.86 5.36
N THR A 249 13.23 14.33 5.88
CA THR A 249 14.53 14.99 5.96
C THR A 249 15.37 14.64 4.74
N GLU A 250 15.73 15.67 3.96
CA GLU A 250 16.72 15.56 2.88
C GLU A 250 18.08 15.05 3.40
N ASP A 251 18.34 15.19 4.71
CA ASP A 251 19.59 14.83 5.37
C ASP A 251 19.64 13.40 5.93
N ASP A 252 18.51 12.73 6.17
CA ASP A 252 18.50 11.33 6.64
C ASP A 252 18.58 10.39 5.43
N GLY A 253 19.74 10.42 4.78
CA GLY A 253 20.19 9.65 3.62
C GLY A 253 19.13 8.84 2.88
N ASP A 254 18.58 9.39 1.79
CA ASP A 254 17.99 8.78 0.58
C ASP A 254 17.13 7.49 0.71
N ALA A 255 16.80 7.01 1.91
CA ALA A 255 16.30 5.66 2.12
C ALA A 255 14.77 5.61 2.08
N CYS A 256 14.23 5.22 0.91
CA CYS A 256 12.84 4.79 0.81
C CYS A 256 12.73 3.35 1.35
N GLU A 257 12.31 3.19 2.61
CA GLU A 257 12.20 1.89 3.26
C GLU A 257 10.82 1.24 3.06
N LEU A 258 10.76 -0.09 3.13
CA LEU A 258 9.49 -0.83 3.16
C LEU A 258 9.02 -1.04 4.59
N LYS A 259 7.84 -0.53 4.93
CA LYS A 259 7.22 -0.77 6.23
C LYS A 259 6.82 -2.23 6.40
N THR A 260 6.29 -2.83 5.33
CA THR A 260 5.88 -4.23 5.33
C THR A 260 7.06 -5.10 4.95
N ARG A 261 7.68 -5.71 5.97
CA ARG A 261 8.81 -6.61 5.78
C ARG A 261 8.40 -8.07 5.62
N PHE A 262 7.29 -8.50 6.22
CA PHE A 262 6.92 -9.91 6.21
C PHE A 262 5.55 -10.15 5.59
N LEU A 263 5.44 -11.22 4.82
CA LEU A 263 4.20 -11.69 4.21
C LEU A 263 3.96 -13.13 4.66
N ALA A 264 2.89 -13.35 5.40
CA ALA A 264 2.40 -14.67 5.77
C ALA A 264 1.41 -15.21 4.71
N ASP A 265 1.63 -16.44 4.28
CA ASP A 265 0.72 -17.27 3.48
C ASP A 265 -0.06 -18.20 4.41
N ALA A 266 -1.32 -17.87 4.65
CA ALA A 266 -2.19 -18.69 5.49
C ALA A 266 -2.49 -20.07 4.90
N SER A 267 -2.35 -20.26 3.59
CA SER A 267 -2.60 -21.55 2.93
C SER A 267 -1.45 -22.52 3.21
N ALA A 268 -0.21 -22.05 3.02
CA ALA A 268 1.00 -22.84 3.25
C ALA A 268 1.47 -22.81 4.72
N ARG A 269 0.91 -21.94 5.55
CA ARG A 269 1.39 -21.64 6.92
C ARG A 269 2.87 -21.23 6.91
N GLN A 270 3.25 -20.42 5.92
CA GLN A 270 4.62 -19.92 5.76
C GLN A 270 4.70 -18.40 5.83
N VAL A 271 5.80 -17.87 6.37
CA VAL A 271 6.13 -16.44 6.31
C VAL A 271 7.29 -16.21 5.38
N HIS A 272 7.20 -15.16 4.59
CA HIS A 272 8.19 -14.72 3.62
C HIS A 272 8.78 -13.39 4.10
N ASP A 273 10.11 -13.29 4.16
CA ASP A 273 10.79 -11.99 4.28
C ASP A 273 10.77 -11.36 2.90
N LEU A 274 9.96 -10.33 2.77
CA LEU A 274 9.81 -9.55 1.56
C LEU A 274 11.21 -8.99 1.17
N THR A 275 12.05 -8.55 2.12
CA THR A 275 13.38 -7.98 1.80
C THR A 275 14.35 -8.97 1.16
N ARG A 276 14.08 -10.28 1.27
CA ARG A 276 14.87 -11.37 0.70
C ARG A 276 14.02 -12.24 -0.22
N GLU A 277 12.98 -11.68 -0.84
CA GLU A 277 12.15 -12.44 -1.76
C GLU A 277 12.95 -12.83 -3.01
N THR A 278 12.71 -14.04 -3.47
CA THR A 278 13.23 -14.53 -4.75
C THR A 278 12.06 -15.10 -5.54
N ARG A 279 12.25 -15.30 -6.85
CA ARG A 279 11.24 -15.97 -7.68
C ARG A 279 10.86 -17.36 -7.16
N ALA A 280 11.79 -18.06 -6.50
CA ALA A 280 11.57 -19.38 -5.92
C ALA A 280 10.62 -19.37 -4.70
N CYS A 281 10.42 -18.22 -4.05
CA CYS A 281 9.52 -18.07 -2.92
C CYS A 281 8.04 -18.28 -3.29
N GLY A 282 7.67 -18.21 -4.58
CA GLY A 282 6.29 -18.44 -5.04
C GLY A 282 5.28 -17.38 -4.59
N ILE A 283 5.73 -16.23 -4.06
CA ILE A 283 4.87 -15.20 -3.48
C ILE A 283 3.79 -14.72 -4.46
N ALA A 284 4.14 -14.59 -5.74
CA ALA A 284 3.23 -14.19 -6.81
C ALA A 284 2.02 -15.14 -6.98
N ALA A 285 2.18 -16.42 -6.63
CA ALA A 285 1.13 -17.42 -6.74
C ALA A 285 0.16 -17.40 -5.54
N ILE A 286 0.57 -16.86 -4.38
CA ILE A 286 -0.24 -16.83 -3.16
C ILE A 286 -1.54 -16.04 -3.45
N PRO A 287 -2.73 -16.63 -3.23
CA PRO A 287 -4.01 -15.92 -3.38
C PRO A 287 -4.08 -14.69 -2.47
N ILE A 288 -4.63 -13.57 -2.94
CA ILE A 288 -4.73 -12.32 -2.15
C ILE A 288 -5.41 -12.57 -0.78
N LYS A 289 -6.48 -13.37 -0.76
CA LYS A 289 -7.21 -13.74 0.47
C LYS A 289 -6.40 -14.57 1.49
N ALA A 290 -5.27 -15.15 1.07
CA ALA A 290 -4.40 -15.93 1.94
C ALA A 290 -3.19 -15.12 2.44
N ARG A 291 -3.05 -13.86 2.01
CA ARG A 291 -1.92 -12.99 2.34
C ARG A 291 -2.21 -12.18 3.60
N PHE A 292 -1.28 -12.22 4.54
CA PHE A 292 -1.30 -11.41 5.75
C PHE A 292 0.04 -10.69 5.89
N TYR A 293 0.03 -9.37 5.99
CA TYR A 293 1.27 -8.59 6.13
C TYR A 293 1.62 -8.42 7.60
N LEU A 294 2.87 -8.72 7.95
CA LEU A 294 3.40 -8.64 9.30
C LEU A 294 4.55 -7.62 9.34
N THR A 295 4.70 -6.97 10.50
CA THR A 295 5.77 -5.98 10.68
C THR A 295 7.05 -6.64 11.15
N PHE A 296 6.94 -7.69 11.97
CA PHE A 296 8.06 -8.38 12.60
C PHE A 296 7.95 -9.90 12.39
N ALA A 297 9.07 -10.62 12.37
CA ALA A 297 9.09 -12.06 12.16
C ALA A 297 8.49 -12.82 13.36
N GLU A 298 8.70 -12.29 14.58
CA GLU A 298 8.22 -12.81 15.85
C GLU A 298 6.68 -12.88 15.89
N GLN A 299 5.99 -11.99 15.16
CA GLN A 299 4.54 -12.07 15.01
C GLN A 299 4.12 -13.34 14.25
N ALA A 300 4.92 -13.75 13.27
CA ALA A 300 4.66 -14.96 12.50
C ALA A 300 4.90 -16.21 13.35
N GLU A 301 5.96 -16.21 14.16
CA GLU A 301 6.28 -17.29 15.10
C GLU A 301 5.19 -17.46 16.16
N ALA A 302 4.71 -16.35 16.75
CA ALA A 302 3.61 -16.37 17.71
C ALA A 302 2.31 -16.96 17.12
N LEU A 303 2.13 -16.88 15.80
CA LEU A 303 1.01 -17.44 15.05
C LEU A 303 1.31 -18.82 14.45
N ALA A 304 2.45 -19.43 14.81
CA ALA A 304 2.92 -20.73 14.34
C ALA A 304 3.09 -20.84 12.81
N TYR A 305 3.55 -19.77 12.16
CA TYR A 305 3.98 -19.80 10.76
C TYR A 305 5.43 -20.28 10.66
N LYS A 306 5.73 -21.08 9.63
CA LYS A 306 7.09 -21.54 9.32
C LYS A 306 7.81 -20.53 8.44
N HIS A 307 9.10 -20.35 8.64
CA HIS A 307 9.92 -19.53 7.75
C HIS A 307 10.02 -20.15 6.34
N CYS A 308 9.81 -19.34 5.30
CA CYS A 308 10.05 -19.77 3.92
C CYS A 308 11.54 -20.10 3.72
N PRO A 309 11.89 -21.31 3.26
CA PRO A 309 13.29 -21.74 3.14
C PRO A 309 14.10 -20.91 2.13
N TYR A 310 13.43 -20.26 1.18
CA TYR A 310 14.07 -19.39 0.20
C TYR A 310 14.36 -17.99 0.73
N CYS A 311 13.45 -17.42 1.53
CA CYS A 311 13.63 -16.08 2.12
C CYS A 311 14.63 -16.10 3.29
N PHE A 312 14.56 -17.15 4.11
CA PHE A 312 15.33 -17.26 5.37
C PHE A 312 16.54 -18.20 5.25
N GLY A 313 16.71 -18.86 4.11
CA GLY A 313 17.71 -19.89 3.88
C GLY A 313 17.34 -21.23 4.53
N THR A 314 17.95 -22.33 4.08
CA THR A 314 17.71 -23.69 4.60
C THR A 314 18.14 -23.88 6.06
N LYS A 315 18.83 -22.90 6.66
CA LYS A 315 19.34 -22.96 8.03
C LYS A 315 18.30 -22.58 9.10
N SER A 316 17.13 -22.05 8.73
CA SER A 316 16.08 -21.66 9.70
C SER A 316 15.15 -22.82 10.13
N GLY A 317 15.50 -24.07 9.81
CA GLY A 317 14.68 -25.27 10.07
C GLY A 317 14.66 -25.78 11.50
N LYS A 318 15.06 -24.98 12.50
CA LYS A 318 14.98 -25.35 13.92
C LYS A 318 14.44 -24.20 14.76
N VAL A 319 13.16 -24.30 15.11
CA VAL A 319 12.60 -23.93 16.41
C VAL A 319 11.73 -25.10 16.86
#